data_AF-A0A7J6D175-F1
#
_entry.id   AF-A0A7J6D175-F1
#
_cell.length_a   1.000
_cell.length_b   1.000
_cell.length_c   1.000
_cell.angle_alpha   90.00
_cell.angle_beta   90.00
_cell.angle_gamma   90.00
#
_symmetry.space_group_name_H-M   'P 1'
#
loop_
_entity.id
_entity.type
_entity.pdbx_description
1 polymer ?
#
loop_
_entity_poly.entity_id
_entity_poly.type
_entity_poly.pdbx_seq_one_letter_code
_entity_poly.pdbx_strand_id
1 'polypeptide(L)'
;MLPTLLTTMLFTMGSDAVPFAILSPPFHLNTDLNGLTILVCVVHDIHQGELEVAWISSGTRGSNPAVSNLLQGHSGIQSSMSVISVPSSKWMSYTCFVSHRGSDQLVHRHYAGFPMETTEMADDEETFDMCLDHQSSFLEDVRANNNLLFVEALRILLIKITIFNVLMTVQAVIKW
;
A
#
# COMPACT_ATOMS: atom_id res chain seq x y z
N MET A 1 -12.84 43.31 17.10
CA MET A 1 -13.03 42.03 17.81
C MET A 1 -13.36 40.92 16.81
N LEU A 2 -12.44 40.68 15.85
CA LEU A 2 -12.66 39.76 14.72
C LEU A 2 -11.56 38.69 14.50
N PRO A 3 -10.54 38.44 15.37
CA PRO A 3 -9.55 37.40 15.07
C PRO A 3 -9.86 36.04 15.71
N THR A 4 -10.90 35.88 16.52
CA THR A 4 -11.13 34.65 17.30
C THR A 4 -12.10 33.66 16.66
N LEU A 5 -12.73 34.01 15.53
CA LEU A 5 -13.73 33.17 14.85
C LEU A 5 -13.13 32.30 13.72
N LEU A 6 -11.94 32.64 13.20
CA LEU A 6 -11.27 31.79 12.20
C LEU A 6 -10.52 30.61 12.83
N THR A 7 -10.09 30.72 14.09
CA THR A 7 -9.32 29.68 14.78
C THR A 7 -10.18 28.50 15.25
N THR A 8 -11.50 28.66 15.35
CA THR A 8 -12.43 27.57 15.71
C THR A 8 -12.88 26.72 14.53
N MET A 9 -12.73 27.21 13.29
CA MET A 9 -13.12 26.44 12.09
C MET A 9 -12.10 25.36 11.69
N LEU A 10 -10.90 25.33 12.28
CA LEU A 10 -9.89 24.30 12.00
C LEU A 10 -10.02 23.01 12.84
N PHE A 11 -10.98 22.93 13.77
CA PHE A 11 -11.09 21.78 14.69
C PHE A 11 -12.34 20.91 14.51
N THR A 12 -13.07 21.02 13.40
CA THR A 12 -14.24 20.15 13.16
C THR A 12 -14.31 19.65 11.71
N MET A 13 -13.20 19.16 11.17
CA MET A 13 -13.26 18.19 10.08
C MET A 13 -12.75 16.87 10.66
N GLY A 14 -13.66 16.13 11.30
CA GLY A 14 -13.50 14.68 11.38
C GLY A 14 -13.58 14.19 9.94
N SER A 15 -12.42 14.10 9.29
CA SER A 15 -12.31 13.62 7.92
C SER A 15 -12.75 12.16 7.93
N ASP A 16 -13.94 11.88 7.37
CA ASP A 16 -14.42 10.53 7.08
C ASP A 16 -13.60 10.01 5.86
N ALA A 17 -12.30 9.84 6.08
CA ALA A 17 -11.39 9.38 5.04
C ALA A 17 -11.67 7.90 4.74
N VAL A 18 -11.92 7.61 3.47
CA VAL A 18 -12.16 6.25 3.00
C VAL A 18 -10.86 5.45 3.09
N PRO A 19 -10.84 4.28 3.77
CA PRO A 19 -9.66 3.44 3.84
C PRO A 19 -9.20 3.00 2.45
N PHE A 20 -7.89 3.00 2.21
CA PHE A 20 -7.31 2.52 0.97
C PHE A 20 -6.66 1.16 1.15
N ALA A 21 -6.83 0.26 0.17
CA ALA A 21 -6.32 -1.11 0.21
C ALA A 21 -5.31 -1.37 -0.90
N ILE A 22 -4.23 -2.07 -0.57
CA ILE A 22 -3.14 -2.41 -1.49
C ILE A 22 -2.82 -3.90 -1.37
N LEU A 23 -2.61 -4.56 -2.50
CA LEU A 23 -1.98 -5.89 -2.53
C LEU A 23 -0.47 -5.75 -2.57
N SER A 24 0.22 -6.48 -1.69
CA SER A 24 1.66 -6.64 -1.80
C SER A 24 2.02 -7.47 -3.04
N PRO A 25 3.25 -7.35 -3.55
CA PRO A 25 3.79 -8.31 -4.50
C PRO A 25 3.60 -9.76 -4.00
N PRO A 26 3.25 -10.72 -4.89
CA PRO A 26 3.05 -12.11 -4.50
C PRO A 26 4.37 -12.76 -4.08
N PHE A 27 4.32 -13.61 -3.05
CA PHE A 27 5.47 -14.40 -2.62
C PHE A 27 5.28 -15.88 -2.96
N HIS A 28 6.05 -16.38 -3.93
CA HIS A 28 5.96 -17.76 -4.40
C HIS A 28 6.86 -18.70 -3.57
N LEU A 29 6.24 -19.69 -2.93
CA LEU A 29 6.87 -20.81 -2.25
C LEU A 29 6.93 -22.01 -3.21
N ASN A 30 8.15 -22.43 -3.54
CA ASN A 30 8.35 -23.63 -4.35
C ASN A 30 8.26 -24.87 -3.45
N THR A 31 7.11 -25.55 -3.49
CA THR A 31 6.87 -26.83 -2.82
C THR A 31 6.78 -27.93 -3.88
N ASP A 32 7.16 -29.16 -3.52
CA ASP A 32 7.58 -30.20 -4.47
C ASP A 32 6.54 -30.67 -5.50
N LEU A 33 5.28 -30.24 -5.48
CA LEU A 33 4.32 -30.54 -6.57
C LEU A 33 3.27 -29.46 -6.88
N ASN A 34 2.86 -28.63 -5.91
CA ASN A 34 1.83 -27.61 -6.11
C ASN A 34 2.24 -26.32 -5.37
N GLY A 35 3.16 -25.56 -5.98
CA GLY A 35 3.68 -24.31 -5.41
C GLY A 35 2.58 -23.46 -4.77
N LEU A 36 2.91 -22.83 -3.64
CA LEU A 36 1.99 -21.95 -2.93
C LEU A 36 2.40 -20.50 -3.17
N THR A 37 1.42 -19.60 -3.22
CA THR A 37 1.64 -18.16 -3.27
C THR A 37 1.00 -17.53 -2.05
N ILE A 38 1.78 -16.74 -1.32
CA ILE A 38 1.27 -15.91 -0.23
C ILE A 38 0.85 -14.56 -0.82
N LEU A 39 -0.38 -14.16 -0.54
CA LEU A 39 -0.93 -12.86 -0.88
C LEU A 39 -1.19 -12.08 0.40
N VAL A 40 -0.81 -10.80 0.42
CA VAL A 40 -1.04 -9.90 1.55
C VAL A 40 -1.82 -8.70 1.05
N CYS A 41 -2.95 -8.42 1.71
CA CYS A 41 -3.71 -7.20 1.52
C CYS A 41 -3.50 -6.31 2.74
N VAL A 42 -3.08 -5.07 2.52
CA VAL A 42 -2.91 -4.07 3.57
C VAL A 42 -3.91 -2.95 3.35
N VAL A 43 -4.68 -2.64 4.38
CA VAL A 43 -5.66 -1.55 4.42
C VAL A 43 -5.13 -0.47 5.35
N HIS A 44 -5.06 0.76 4.87
CA HIS A 44 -4.56 1.91 5.60
C HIS A 44 -5.66 2.94 5.85
N ASP A 45 -5.36 3.96 6.65
CA ASP A 45 -6.24 5.08 6.93
C ASP A 45 -7.60 4.70 7.55
N ILE A 46 -7.58 3.73 8.47
CA ILE A 46 -8.76 3.33 9.24
C ILE A 46 -8.90 4.30 10.41
N HIS A 47 -9.80 5.28 10.28
CA HIS A 47 -9.98 6.34 11.27
C HIS A 47 -10.90 5.89 12.43
N GLN A 48 -12.11 5.42 12.12
CA GLN A 48 -13.09 4.85 13.06
C GLN A 48 -14.05 3.90 12.29
N GLY A 49 -14.73 2.98 12.99
CA GLY A 49 -15.77 2.11 12.40
C GLY A 49 -15.40 0.64 12.30
N GLU A 50 -16.31 -0.15 11.71
CA GLU A 50 -16.13 -1.59 11.47
C GLU A 50 -15.52 -1.79 10.08
N LEU A 51 -14.43 -2.58 10.03
CA LEU A 51 -13.75 -2.96 8.80
C LEU A 51 -13.87 -4.46 8.59
N GLU A 52 -14.33 -4.86 7.42
CA GLU A 52 -14.33 -6.24 6.96
C GLU A 52 -13.38 -6.37 5.76
N VAL A 53 -12.47 -7.33 5.83
CA VAL A 53 -11.56 -7.68 4.73
C VAL A 53 -11.83 -9.12 4.33
N ALA A 54 -12.15 -9.35 3.07
CA ALA A 54 -12.42 -10.66 2.51
C ALA A 54 -11.63 -10.88 1.22
N TRP A 55 -11.47 -12.14 0.82
CA TRP A 55 -10.81 -12.51 -0.42
C TRP A 55 -11.81 -13.13 -1.39
N ILE A 56 -11.87 -12.58 -2.60
CA ILE A 56 -12.76 -13.04 -3.67
C ILE A 56 -11.89 -13.65 -4.76
N SER A 57 -12.37 -14.74 -5.36
CA SER A 57 -11.68 -15.36 -6.51
C SER A 57 -12.67 -15.90 -7.53
N SER A 58 -12.34 -15.76 -8.81
CA SER A 58 -13.11 -16.33 -9.91
C SER A 58 -12.92 -17.86 -9.93
N GLY A 59 -13.82 -18.60 -9.27
CA GLY A 59 -13.86 -20.06 -9.36
C GLY A 59 -13.69 -20.82 -8.05
N THR A 60 -13.53 -20.14 -6.91
CA THR A 60 -13.50 -20.81 -5.59
C THR A 60 -14.52 -20.19 -4.65
N ARG A 61 -15.63 -20.91 -4.42
CA ARG A 61 -16.67 -20.59 -3.42
C ARG A 61 -16.23 -20.94 -1.98
N GLY A 62 -14.93 -21.18 -1.77
CA GLY A 62 -14.35 -21.56 -0.50
C GLY A 62 -13.53 -20.40 0.06
N SER A 63 -13.90 -19.93 1.24
CA SER A 63 -13.07 -19.03 2.04
C SER A 63 -11.75 -19.74 2.33
N ASN A 64 -10.66 -19.35 1.67
CA ASN A 64 -9.34 -19.71 2.21
C ASN A 64 -9.24 -19.07 3.60
N PRO A 65 -8.70 -19.77 4.61
CA PRO A 65 -8.57 -19.19 5.94
C PRO A 65 -7.62 -18.00 5.84
N ALA A 66 -8.18 -16.80 5.99
CA ALA A 66 -7.43 -15.56 6.01
C ALA A 66 -6.97 -15.27 7.44
N VAL A 67 -5.70 -14.95 7.60
CA VAL A 67 -5.18 -14.43 8.86
C VAL A 67 -5.24 -12.93 8.80
N SER A 68 -6.09 -12.32 9.63
CA SER A 68 -6.27 -10.86 9.68
C SER A 68 -5.73 -10.30 10.99
N ASN A 69 -4.92 -9.23 10.90
CA ASN A 69 -4.35 -8.52 12.04
C ASN A 69 -4.68 -7.03 11.95
N LEU A 70 -4.97 -6.42 13.09
CA LEU A 70 -5.15 -4.97 13.22
C LEU A 70 -3.87 -4.37 13.81
N LEU A 71 -3.32 -3.37 13.13
CA LEU A 71 -2.10 -2.66 13.46
C LEU A 71 -2.48 -1.24 13.89
N GLN A 72 -2.15 -0.87 15.12
CA GLN A 72 -2.45 0.46 15.64
C GLN A 72 -1.33 1.44 15.24
N GLY A 73 -1.68 2.51 14.52
CA GLY A 73 -0.77 3.59 14.17
C GLY A 73 -0.57 4.60 15.29
N HIS A 74 0.45 5.46 15.12
CA HIS A 74 0.89 6.42 16.15
C HIS A 74 -0.08 7.61 16.36
N SER A 75 -0.99 7.87 15.41
CA SER A 75 -1.88 9.03 15.36
C SER A 75 -3.36 8.69 15.61
N GLY A 76 -3.66 7.47 16.07
CA GLY A 76 -5.04 6.97 16.17
C GLY A 76 -5.60 6.43 14.85
N ILE A 77 -4.88 6.61 13.74
CA ILE A 77 -5.13 5.93 12.47
C ILE A 77 -4.69 4.47 12.61
N GLN A 78 -5.55 3.55 12.21
CA GLN A 78 -5.29 2.11 12.24
C GLN A 78 -5.01 1.59 10.82
N SER A 79 -4.30 0.47 10.74
CA SER A 79 -4.13 -0.29 9.51
C SER A 79 -4.52 -1.74 9.77
N SER A 80 -5.00 -2.44 8.75
CA SER A 80 -5.33 -3.86 8.84
C SER A 80 -4.56 -4.63 7.79
N MET A 81 -4.13 -5.84 8.11
CA MET A 81 -3.47 -6.74 7.19
C MET A 81 -4.23 -8.05 7.14
N SER A 82 -4.51 -8.54 5.94
CA SER A 82 -5.08 -9.88 5.71
C SER A 82 -4.15 -10.70 4.82
N VAL A 83 -3.88 -11.95 5.22
CA VAL A 83 -2.95 -12.85 4.55
C VAL A 83 -3.66 -14.15 4.17
N ILE A 84 -3.48 -14.60 2.92
CA ILE A 84 -3.92 -15.92 2.45
C ILE A 84 -2.79 -16.67 1.75
N SER A 85 -2.87 -18.00 1.79
CA SER A 85 -2.03 -18.91 1.01
C SER A 85 -2.89 -19.59 -0.06
N VAL A 86 -2.49 -19.46 -1.33
CA VAL A 86 -3.25 -19.99 -2.47
C VAL A 86 -2.36 -20.82 -3.39
N PRO A 87 -2.92 -21.71 -4.23
CA PRO A 87 -2.15 -22.37 -5.28
C PRO A 87 -1.52 -21.34 -6.24
N SER A 88 -0.23 -21.49 -6.55
CA SER A 88 0.50 -20.60 -7.46
C SER A 88 -0.04 -20.58 -8.89
N SER A 89 -0.90 -21.52 -9.27
CA SER A 89 -1.59 -21.48 -10.57
C SER A 89 -2.80 -20.54 -10.59
N LYS A 90 -3.28 -20.08 -9.43
CA LYS A 90 -4.54 -19.33 -9.30
C LYS A 90 -4.40 -17.96 -8.66
N TRP A 91 -3.21 -17.55 -8.23
CA TRP A 91 -3.03 -16.34 -7.41
C TRP A 91 -3.54 -15.06 -8.08
N MET A 92 -3.40 -14.93 -9.40
CA MET A 92 -3.88 -13.76 -10.16
C MET A 92 -5.40 -13.59 -10.12
N SER A 93 -6.15 -14.66 -9.85
CA SER A 93 -7.62 -14.60 -9.77
C SER A 93 -8.15 -14.05 -8.44
N TYR A 94 -7.26 -13.82 -7.46
CA TYR A 94 -7.66 -13.35 -6.14
C TYR A 94 -7.65 -11.83 -6.06
N THR A 95 -8.72 -11.31 -5.47
CA THR A 95 -8.93 -9.88 -5.21
C THR A 95 -9.24 -9.71 -3.73
N CYS A 96 -8.62 -8.71 -3.11
CA CYS A 96 -8.96 -8.28 -1.77
C CYS A 96 -10.19 -7.37 -1.83
N PHE A 97 -11.25 -7.76 -1.16
CA PHE A 97 -12.45 -6.98 -0.96
C PHE A 97 -12.42 -6.33 0.41
N VAL A 98 -12.70 -5.03 0.45
CA VAL A 98 -12.72 -4.24 1.67
C VAL A 98 -14.07 -3.56 1.79
N SER A 99 -14.71 -3.76 2.94
CA SER A 99 -15.96 -3.09 3.32
C SER A 99 -15.73 -2.33 4.61
N HIS A 100 -16.00 -1.03 4.59
CA HIS A 100 -15.81 -0.15 5.74
C HIS A 100 -17.09 0.63 6.01
N ARG A 101 -17.46 0.74 7.29
CA ARG A 101 -18.55 1.61 7.73
C ARG A 101 -17.99 2.90 8.32
N GLY A 102 -18.23 4.01 7.63
CA GLY A 102 -17.85 5.36 8.04
C GLY A 102 -18.67 5.91 9.20
N SER A 103 -18.34 7.12 9.62
CA SER A 103 -19.04 7.84 10.70
C SER A 103 -20.49 8.18 10.31
N ASP A 104 -20.72 8.39 9.02
CA ASP A 104 -22.04 8.58 8.39
C ASP A 104 -22.92 7.31 8.33
N GLN A 105 -22.43 6.17 8.85
CA GLN A 105 -23.02 4.83 8.74
C GLN A 105 -23.14 4.28 7.31
N LEU A 106 -22.62 4.99 6.30
CA LEU A 106 -22.56 4.50 4.94
C LEU A 106 -21.48 3.42 4.82
N VAL A 107 -21.80 2.41 4.03
CA VAL A 107 -20.90 1.27 3.79
C VAL A 107 -20.17 1.49 2.48
N HIS A 108 -18.89 1.78 2.56
CA HIS A 108 -17.98 1.94 1.43
C HIS A 108 -17.35 0.59 1.09
N ARG A 109 -17.25 0.28 -0.21
CA ARG A 109 -16.73 -1.01 -0.70
C ARG A 109 -15.73 -0.79 -1.81
N HIS A 110 -14.57 -1.41 -1.68
CA HIS A 110 -13.49 -1.29 -2.65
C HIS A 110 -12.79 -2.63 -2.87
N TYR A 111 -12.17 -2.77 -4.04
CA TYR A 111 -11.45 -3.95 -4.45
C TYR A 111 -10.00 -3.58 -4.73
N ALA A 112 -9.05 -4.32 -4.17
CA ALA A 112 -7.66 -4.29 -4.54
C ALA A 112 -7.31 -5.61 -5.23
N GLY A 113 -6.84 -5.57 -6.46
CA GLY A 113 -6.49 -6.75 -7.25
C GLY A 113 -5.29 -6.49 -8.13
N PHE A 114 -4.81 -7.54 -8.78
CA PHE A 114 -3.82 -7.39 -9.83
C PHE A 114 -4.50 -6.90 -11.11
N PRO A 115 -3.90 -5.97 -11.87
CA PRO A 115 -4.38 -5.60 -13.18
C PRO A 115 -4.48 -6.87 -14.03
N MET A 116 -5.70 -7.21 -14.47
CA MET A 116 -5.89 -8.29 -15.41
C MET A 116 -5.41 -7.77 -16.77
N GLU A 117 -4.48 -8.46 -17.43
CA GLU A 117 -4.21 -8.21 -18.86
C GLU A 117 -5.48 -8.59 -19.64
N THR A 118 -6.38 -7.63 -19.82
CA THR A 118 -7.51 -7.80 -20.72
C THR A 118 -6.97 -7.77 -22.14
N THR A 119 -7.00 -8.93 -22.80
CA THR A 119 -6.99 -8.99 -24.25
C THR A 119 -8.15 -8.12 -24.75
N GLU A 120 -7.84 -7.23 -25.69
CA GLU A 120 -8.67 -6.14 -26.19
C GLU A 120 -10.12 -6.52 -26.53
N MET A 121 -10.97 -5.47 -26.46
CA MET A 121 -12.14 -5.19 -27.30
C MET A 121 -13.52 -5.40 -26.64
N ALA A 122 -13.99 -4.35 -25.97
CA ALA A 122 -15.35 -3.83 -26.12
C ALA A 122 -15.35 -2.39 -25.60
N ASP A 123 -15.67 -1.44 -26.49
CA ASP A 123 -16.03 -0.07 -26.15
C ASP A 123 -17.11 -0.09 -25.08
N ASP A 124 -16.86 0.53 -23.94
CA ASP A 124 -17.84 1.29 -23.16
C ASP A 124 -17.07 2.22 -22.20
N GLU A 125 -17.37 3.51 -22.34
CA GLU A 125 -16.82 4.63 -21.62
C GLU A 125 -17.26 4.58 -20.14
N GLU A 126 -16.50 3.88 -19.30
CA GLU A 126 -16.56 4.08 -17.85
C GLU A 126 -15.16 4.34 -17.29
N THR A 127 -15.06 5.46 -16.58
CA THR A 127 -13.89 6.01 -15.90
C THR A 127 -13.17 4.95 -15.06
N PHE A 128 -12.13 4.34 -15.62
CA PHE A 128 -11.14 3.58 -14.85
C PHE A 128 -10.24 4.58 -14.11
N ASP A 129 -10.57 4.85 -12.85
CA ASP A 129 -9.71 5.59 -11.94
C ASP A 129 -8.47 4.74 -11.61
N MET A 130 -7.37 5.06 -12.29
CA MET A 130 -6.17 4.26 -12.40
C MET A 130 -5.16 4.70 -11.32
N CYS A 131 -5.25 4.16 -10.11
CA CYS A 131 -4.25 4.37 -9.05
C CYS A 131 -3.00 3.49 -9.22
N LEU A 132 -2.37 3.50 -10.40
CA LEU A 132 -1.04 2.90 -10.61
C LEU A 132 0.08 3.92 -10.76
N ASP A 133 -0.20 5.21 -10.56
CA ASP A 133 0.79 6.26 -10.78
C ASP A 133 1.64 6.61 -9.55
N HIS A 134 1.29 6.20 -8.32
CA HIS A 134 2.03 6.72 -7.16
C HIS A 134 3.41 6.07 -6.93
N GLN A 135 3.60 4.80 -7.29
CA GLN A 135 4.91 4.15 -7.12
C GLN A 135 5.78 4.19 -8.39
N SER A 136 5.16 4.24 -9.57
CA SER A 136 5.84 4.54 -10.82
C SER A 136 6.29 6.01 -10.83
N SER A 137 5.49 6.97 -10.34
CA SER A 137 5.86 8.39 -10.33
C SER A 137 7.13 8.68 -9.56
N PHE A 138 7.48 7.99 -8.47
CA PHE A 138 8.75 8.27 -7.80
C PHE A 138 9.96 7.84 -8.64
N LEU A 139 9.91 6.66 -9.26
CA LEU A 139 11.01 6.17 -10.12
C LEU A 139 10.98 6.81 -11.51
N GLU A 140 9.82 7.21 -12.01
CA GLU A 140 9.62 8.02 -13.21
C GLU A 140 10.03 9.47 -12.98
N ASP A 141 9.78 10.10 -11.82
CA ASP A 141 10.30 11.45 -11.51
C ASP A 141 11.82 11.43 -11.42
N VAL A 142 12.40 10.41 -10.79
CA VAL A 142 13.86 10.26 -10.75
C VAL A 142 14.44 10.02 -12.15
N ARG A 143 13.69 9.38 -13.05
CA ARG A 143 14.10 9.09 -14.44
C ARG A 143 13.83 10.24 -15.41
N ALA A 144 12.75 10.98 -15.23
CA ALA A 144 12.31 12.12 -16.04
C ALA A 144 13.06 13.39 -15.64
N ASN A 145 13.37 13.53 -14.35
CA ASN A 145 14.15 14.62 -13.80
C ASN A 145 15.65 14.27 -13.83
N ASN A 146 16.21 14.10 -15.04
CA ASN A 146 17.66 14.06 -15.27
C ASN A 146 18.30 15.45 -15.05
N ASN A 147 17.95 16.12 -13.96
CA ASN A 147 18.68 17.29 -13.51
C ASN A 147 20.06 16.82 -13.09
N LEU A 148 21.04 17.00 -13.97
CA LEU A 148 22.45 16.71 -13.74
C LEU A 148 22.90 17.23 -12.36
N LEU A 149 22.40 18.39 -11.94
CA LEU A 149 22.64 18.97 -10.60
C LEU A 149 22.11 18.11 -9.44
N PHE A 150 20.92 17.52 -9.58
CA PHE A 150 20.34 16.67 -8.53
C PHE A 150 21.06 15.33 -8.44
N VAL A 151 21.39 14.73 -9.60
CA VAL A 151 22.16 13.48 -9.66
C VAL A 151 23.57 13.67 -9.07
N GLU A 152 24.24 14.79 -9.39
CA GLU A 152 25.54 15.12 -8.80
C GLU A 152 25.43 15.44 -7.29
N ALA A 153 24.37 16.11 -6.84
CA ALA A 153 24.13 16.34 -5.40
C ALA A 153 23.91 15.03 -4.64
N LEU A 154 23.14 14.10 -5.20
CA LEU A 154 22.91 12.77 -4.61
C LEU A 154 24.20 11.95 -4.55
N ARG A 155 25.03 12.00 -5.61
CA ARG A 155 26.36 11.36 -5.63
C ARG A 155 27.27 11.92 -4.54
N ILE A 156 27.35 13.25 -4.39
CA ILE A 156 28.16 13.89 -3.35
C ILE A 156 27.65 13.50 -1.96
N LEU A 157 26.33 13.45 -1.75
CA LEU A 157 25.74 13.07 -0.48
C LEU A 157 26.11 11.63 -0.11
N LEU A 158 25.97 10.68 -1.04
CA LEU A 158 26.32 9.28 -0.83
C LEU A 158 27.82 9.12 -0.50
N ILE A 159 28.71 9.82 -1.21
CA ILE A 159 30.15 9.81 -0.94
C ILE A 159 30.44 10.30 0.49
N LYS A 160 29.79 11.38 0.95
CA LYS A 160 29.98 11.90 2.31
C LYS A 160 29.53 10.89 3.37
N ILE A 161 28.40 10.22 3.16
CA ILE A 161 27.90 9.17 4.06
C ILE A 161 28.87 8.00 4.12
N THR A 162 29.38 7.53 2.97
CA THR A 162 30.35 6.44 2.92
C THR A 162 31.66 6.82 3.60
N ILE A 163 32.20 8.01 3.35
CA ILE A 163 33.42 8.49 4.02
C ILE A 163 33.21 8.56 5.53
N PHE A 164 32.07 9.09 5.99
CA PHE A 164 31.76 9.15 7.41
C PHE A 164 31.69 7.75 8.03
N ASN A 165 31.02 6.80 7.36
CA ASN A 165 30.95 5.41 7.81
C ASN A 165 32.33 4.75 7.86
N VAL A 166 33.20 4.99 6.86
CA VAL A 166 34.57 4.49 6.84
C VAL A 166 35.41 5.12 7.96
N LEU A 167 35.32 6.43 8.17
CA LEU A 167 36.04 7.10 9.26
C LEU A 167 35.56 6.61 10.63
N MET A 168 34.26 6.43 10.81
CA MET A 168 33.69 5.89 12.06
C MET A 168 34.13 4.44 12.31
N THR A 169 34.15 3.60 11.27
CA THR A 169 34.65 2.22 11.39
C THR A 169 36.16 2.17 11.62
N VAL A 170 36.95 2.99 10.94
CA VAL A 170 38.40 3.10 11.15
C VAL A 170 38.71 3.62 12.57
N GLN A 171 37.99 4.62 13.06
CA GLN A 171 38.15 5.12 14.43
C GLN A 171 37.73 4.10 15.49
N ALA A 172 36.75 3.24 15.19
CA ALA A 172 36.37 2.14 16.06
C ALA A 172 37.44 1.02 16.08
N VAL A 173 38.11 0.78 14.96
CA VAL A 173 39.18 -0.24 14.84
C VAL A 173 40.51 0.22 15.43
N ILE A 174 40.88 1.51 15.32
CA ILE A 174 42.14 2.06 15.86
C ILE A 174 42.09 2.22 17.40
N LYS A 175 40.88 2.23 18.00
CA LYS A 175 40.70 2.27 19.46
C LYS A 175 40.75 0.89 20.14
N TRP A 176 41.18 -0.15 19.44
CA TRP A 176 41.44 -1.49 19.97
C TRP A 176 42.92 -1.85 19.87
#